data_AF-A0A927ZBY6-F1
#
_entry.id   AF-A0A927ZBY6-F1
#
_cell.length_a   1.000
_cell.length_b   1.000
_cell.length_c   1.000
_cell.angle_alpha   90.00
_cell.angle_beta   90.00
_cell.angle_gamma   90.00
#
_symmetry.space_group_name_H-M   'P 1'
#
loop_
_entity.id
_entity.type
_entity.pdbx_description
1 polymer ?
#
loop_
_entity_poly.entity_id
_entity_poly.type
_entity_poly.pdbx_seq_one_letter_code
_entity_poly.pdbx_strand_id
1 'polypeptide(L)'
;MTNSFTTIYTIITKAAEEAGIRDSENYTVRIISRDSDMLEFELETEWTVTTCFADTESTQILGLMTEAKTFESLYENAAVTGRRTFLPLKAA
;
A
#
# COMPACT_ATOMS: atom_id res chain seq x y z
N MET A 1 -14.55 15.51 -14.05
CA MET A 1 -13.37 14.69 -14.35
C MET A 1 -12.51 14.67 -13.11
N THR A 2 -12.63 13.63 -12.28
CA THR A 2 -11.72 13.41 -11.15
C THR A 2 -10.35 13.06 -11.71
N ASN A 3 -9.31 13.78 -11.29
CA ASN A 3 -7.94 13.49 -11.69
C ASN A 3 -7.60 12.05 -11.26
N SER A 4 -6.99 11.28 -12.16
CA SER A 4 -6.63 9.87 -11.91
C SER A 4 -5.77 9.67 -10.65
N PHE A 5 -5.00 10.68 -10.26
CA PHE A 5 -4.24 10.71 -9.01
C PHE A 5 -5.12 10.71 -7.76
N THR A 6 -6.24 11.46 -7.77
CA THR A 6 -7.18 11.52 -6.64
C THR A 6 -7.90 10.19 -6.45
N THR A 7 -8.24 9.52 -7.55
CA THR A 7 -8.85 8.18 -7.54
C THR A 7 -7.92 7.14 -6.92
N ILE A 8 -6.67 7.08 -7.37
CA ILE A 8 -5.66 6.14 -6.84
C ILE A 8 -5.40 6.41 -5.36
N TYR A 9 -5.25 7.67 -4.97
CA TYR A 9 -5.07 8.03 -3.56
C TYR A 9 -6.24 7.54 -2.70
N THR A 10 -7.49 7.75 -3.15
CA THR A 10 -8.69 7.30 -2.44
C THR A 10 -8.71 5.78 -2.27
N ILE A 11 -8.33 5.04 -3.31
CA ILE A 11 -8.24 3.57 -3.27
C ILE A 11 -7.19 3.11 -2.26
N ILE A 12 -6.01 3.72 -2.27
CA ILE A 12 -4.91 3.40 -1.35
C ILE A 12 -5.35 3.63 0.10
N THR A 13 -5.96 4.77 0.40
CA THR A 13 -6.41 5.09 1.76
C THR A 13 -7.48 4.11 2.25
N LYS A 14 -8.48 3.80 1.41
CA LYS A 14 -9.49 2.77 1.74
C LYS A 14 -8.87 1.42 2.02
N ALA A 15 -7.93 0.98 1.18
CA ALA A 15 -7.25 -0.30 1.38
C ALA A 15 -6.42 -0.33 2.67
N ALA A 16 -5.79 0.78 3.05
CA ALA A 16 -5.04 0.89 4.30
C ALA A 16 -5.96 0.76 5.53
N GLU A 17 -7.11 1.42 5.50
CA GLU A 17 -8.14 1.31 6.55
C GLU A 17 -8.68 -0.12 6.65
N GLU A 18 -9.04 -0.74 5.52
CA GLU A 18 -9.57 -2.12 5.48
C GLU A 18 -8.52 -3.16 5.90
N ALA A 19 -7.23 -2.90 5.64
CA ALA A 19 -6.12 -3.72 6.09
C ALA A 19 -5.81 -3.55 7.60
N GLY A 20 -6.47 -2.60 8.28
CA GLY A 20 -6.25 -2.32 9.69
C GLY A 20 -4.95 -1.57 10.00
N ILE A 21 -4.35 -0.92 8.99
CA ILE A 21 -3.16 -0.07 9.18
C ILE A 21 -3.61 1.18 9.93
N ARG A 22 -3.08 1.38 11.13
CA ARG A 22 -3.47 2.48 12.02
C ARG A 22 -2.96 3.81 11.48
N ASP A 23 -3.64 4.91 11.83
CA ASP A 23 -3.23 6.27 11.41
C ASP A 23 -1.81 6.67 11.85
N SER A 24 -1.31 6.04 12.91
CA SER A 24 0.04 6.24 13.43
C SER A 24 1.12 5.43 12.71
N GLU A 25 0.73 4.45 11.90
CA GLU A 25 1.64 3.56 11.18
C GLU A 25 1.99 4.14 9.81
N ASN A 26 3.28 4.27 9.55
CA ASN A 26 3.75 4.65 8.21
C ASN A 26 3.71 3.40 7.32
N TYR A 27 3.19 3.56 6.12
CA TYR A 27 3.25 2.54 5.09
C TYR A 27 3.82 3.11 3.79
N THR A 28 4.46 2.23 3.02
CA THR A 28 4.92 2.52 1.67
C THR A 28 3.99 1.85 0.68
N VAL A 29 3.69 2.53 -0.43
CA VAL A 29 2.85 1.98 -1.50
C VAL A 29 3.72 1.56 -2.66
N ARG A 30 3.55 0.33 -3.13
CA ARG A 30 4.18 -0.18 -4.35
C ARG A 30 3.11 -0.63 -5.35
N ILE A 31 2.98 0.10 -6.45
CA ILE A 31 2.08 -0.29 -7.54
C ILE A 31 2.71 -1.45 -8.31
N ILE A 32 2.01 -2.58 -8.38
CA ILE A 32 2.45 -3.78 -9.11
C ILE A 32 1.95 -3.71 -10.55
N SER A 33 0.65 -3.55 -10.72
CA SER A 33 0.00 -3.51 -12.03
C SER A 33 -1.11 -2.46 -12.05
N ARG A 34 -1.35 -1.90 -13.24
CA ARG A 34 -2.40 -0.92 -13.47
C ARG A 34 -2.94 -1.12 -14.88
N ASP A 35 -4.13 -1.68 -14.94
CA ASP A 35 -4.92 -1.81 -16.16
C ASP A 35 -6.02 -0.73 -16.21
N SER A 36 -6.86 -0.79 -17.23
CA SER A 36 -7.93 0.19 -17.50
C SER A 36 -8.93 0.34 -16.36
N ASP A 37 -9.20 -0.76 -15.67
CA ASP A 37 -10.27 -0.97 -14.70
C ASP A 37 -9.73 -1.54 -13.38
N MET A 38 -8.52 -2.12 -13.37
CA MET A 38 -7.95 -2.78 -12.20
C MET A 38 -6.63 -2.14 -11.75
N LEU A 39 -6.46 -2.02 -10.43
CA LEU A 39 -5.23 -1.59 -9.78
C LEU A 39 -4.79 -2.66 -8.79
N GLU A 40 -3.53 -3.08 -8.92
CA GLU A 40 -2.86 -3.96 -7.97
C GLU A 40 -1.69 -3.23 -7.33
N PHE A 41 -1.65 -3.26 -6.00
CA PHE A 41 -0.60 -2.58 -5.24
C PHE A 41 -0.37 -3.26 -3.90
N GLU A 42 0.81 -3.01 -3.33
CA GLU A 42 1.15 -3.43 -1.98
C GLU A 42 1.23 -2.22 -1.05
N LEU A 43 0.75 -2.44 0.18
CA LEU A 43 0.97 -1.57 1.33
C LEU A 43 1.99 -2.27 2.24
N GLU A 44 3.18 -1.71 2.32
CA GLU A 44 4.27 -2.24 3.14
C GLU A 44 4.40 -1.40 4.41
N THR A 45 4.13 -2.02 5.57
CA THR A 45 4.41 -1.43 6.89
C THR A 45 5.77 -1.93 7.39
N GLU A 46 6.14 -1.57 8.61
CA GLU A 46 7.30 -2.16 9.28
C GLU A 46 7.16 -3.70 9.42
N TRP A 47 5.95 -4.20 9.66
CA TRP A 47 5.70 -5.57 10.10
C TRP A 47 5.03 -6.45 9.05
N THR A 48 4.31 -5.84 8.11
CA THR A 48 3.44 -6.55 7.16
C THR A 48 3.61 -6.04 5.75
N VAL A 49 3.23 -6.89 4.80
CA VAL A 49 2.96 -6.51 3.41
C VAL A 49 1.53 -6.91 3.11
N THR A 50 0.74 -5.95 2.62
CA THR A 50 -0.65 -6.18 2.24
C THR A 50 -0.82 -5.96 0.75
N THR A 51 -1.08 -7.03 0.01
CA THR A 51 -1.40 -6.97 -1.42
C THR A 51 -2.89 -6.65 -1.60
N CYS A 52 -3.17 -5.66 -2.43
CA CYS A 52 -4.49 -5.09 -2.63
C CYS A 52 -4.87 -5.15 -4.11
N PHE A 53 -6.11 -5.58 -4.39
CA PHE A 53 -6.73 -5.52 -5.71
C PHE A 53 -7.94 -4.59 -5.64
N ALA A 54 -7.99 -3.61 -6.53
CA ALA A 54 -9.05 -2.61 -6.53
C ALA A 54 -9.56 -2.31 -7.93
N ASP A 55 -10.84 -2.03 -8.02
CA ASP A 55 -11.49 -1.52 -9.21
C ASP A 55 -11.34 0.01 -9.25
N THR A 56 -10.77 0.53 -10.33
CA THR A 56 -10.42 1.94 -10.50
C THR A 56 -11.60 2.81 -10.97
N GLU A 57 -12.64 2.22 -11.55
CA GLU A 57 -13.84 2.95 -11.98
C GLU A 57 -14.79 3.19 -10.80
N SER A 58 -15.02 2.15 -10.01
CA SER A 58 -15.92 2.14 -8.85
C SER A 58 -15.22 2.53 -7.54
N THR A 59 -13.88 2.52 -7.50
CA THR A 59 -13.05 2.72 -6.29
C THR A 59 -13.29 1.67 -5.20
N GLN A 60 -13.73 0.48 -5.61
CA GLN A 60 -14.02 -0.63 -4.71
C GLN A 60 -12.77 -1.49 -4.50
N ILE A 61 -12.52 -1.88 -3.25
CA ILE A 61 -11.52 -2.90 -2.93
C ILE A 61 -12.14 -4.27 -3.21
N LEU A 62 -11.51 -5.03 -4.10
CA LEU A 62 -11.97 -6.36 -4.53
C LEU A 62 -11.40 -7.47 -3.64
N GLY A 63 -10.20 -7.26 -3.12
CA GLY A 63 -9.53 -8.23 -2.25
C GLY A 63 -8.29 -7.66 -1.58
N LEU A 64 -8.02 -8.17 -0.38
CA LEU A 64 -6.87 -7.83 0.45
C LEU A 64 -6.25 -9.13 0.98
N MET A 65 -4.93 -9.23 0.89
CA MET A 65 -4.17 -10.32 1.49
C MET A 65 -3.01 -9.73 2.29
N THR A 66 -3.03 -9.93 3.60
CA THR A 66 -1.99 -9.41 4.51
C THR A 66 -1.10 -10.54 4.99
N GLU A 67 0.19 -10.37 4.80
CA GLU A 67 1.21 -11.32 5.25
C GLU A 67 2.16 -10.63 6.23
N ALA A 68 2.53 -11.33 7.30
CA ALA A 68 3.58 -10.87 8.19
C ALA A 68 4.94 -11.06 7.53
N LYS A 69 5.81 -10.05 7.64
CA LYS A 69 7.19 -10.15 7.19
C LYS A 69 7.93 -11.21 7.99
N THR A 70 8.75 -12.01 7.32
CA THR A 70 9.61 -12.98 7.99
C THR A 70 10.72 -12.26 8.76
N PHE A 71 11.26 -12.91 9.79
CA PHE A 71 12.33 -12.34 10.62
C PHE A 71 13.55 -11.94 9.79
N GLU A 72 13.89 -12.74 8.77
CA GLU A 72 14.99 -12.49 7.85
C GLU A 72 14.82 -11.17 7.08
N SER A 73 13.61 -10.89 6.58
CA SER A 73 13.31 -9.67 5.83
C SER A 73 13.37 -8.39 6.67
N LEU A 74 13.12 -8.51 7.99
CA LEU A 74 13.26 -7.41 8.94
C LEU A 74 14.74 -7.09 9.19
N TYR A 75 15.60 -8.12 9.25
CA TYR A 75 17.03 -7.97 9.50
C TYR A 75 17.77 -7.35 8.30
N GLU A 76 17.40 -7.73 7.07
CA GLU A 76 17.97 -7.14 5.85
C GLU A 76 17.58 -5.66 5.68
N ASN A 77 16.36 -5.27 6.04
CA ASN A 77 15.93 -3.87 5.98
C ASN A 77 16.76 -2.98 6.91
N ALA A 78 17.03 -3.42 8.15
CA ALA A 78 17.86 -2.67 9.10
C ALA A 78 19.31 -2.49 8.62
N ALA A 79 19.84 -3.44 7.84
CA ALA A 79 21.18 -3.36 7.26
C ALA A 79 21.25 -2.44 6.01
N VAL A 80 20.13 -2.23 5.30
CA VAL A 80 20.07 -1.50 4.01
C VAL A 80 19.57 -0.06 4.14
N THR A 81 18.97 0.34 5.27
CA THR A 81 18.45 1.69 5.58
C THR A 81 19.49 2.84 5.63
N GLY A 82 20.62 2.72 4.94
CA GLY A 82 21.52 3.84 4.64
C GLY A 82 21.10 4.68 3.43
N ARG A 83 20.29 4.17 2.49
CA ARG A 83 19.92 4.90 1.27
C ARG A 83 18.63 4.39 0.64
N ARG A 84 17.50 5.06 0.89
CA ARG A 84 16.44 5.28 -0.11
C ARG A 84 15.36 6.22 0.44
N THR A 85 15.25 7.38 -0.18
CA THR A 85 14.14 8.31 0.01
C THR A 85 12.88 7.71 -0.63
N PHE A 86 11.97 7.20 0.19
CA PHE A 86 10.58 6.95 -0.20
C PHE A 86 9.70 7.95 0.53
N LEU A 87 8.67 8.46 -0.14
CA LEU A 87 7.71 9.42 0.41
C LEU A 87 6.78 8.67 1.38
N PRO A 88 6.86 8.89 2.70
CA PRO A 88 5.89 8.34 3.62
C PRO A 88 4.54 9.02 3.34
N LEU A 89 3.53 8.23 2.98
CA LEU A 89 2.15 8.70 2.94
C LEU A 89 1.57 8.53 4.34
N LYS A 90 1.23 9.64 4.98
CA LYS A 90 0.53 9.65 6.26
C LYS A 90 -0.96 9.42 5.99
N ALA A 91 -1.59 8.52 6.73
CA ALA A 91 -3.05 8.42 6.77
C ALA A 91 -3.62 9.75 7.33
N ALA A 92 -4.67 10.26 6.68
CA ALA A 92 -5.23 11.59 6.90
C ALA A 92 -6.56 11.50 7.67
#